data_AF-A0A960EIG2-F1
#
_entry.id   AF-A0A960EIG2-F1
#
_cell.length_a   1.000
_cell.length_b   1.000
_cell.length_c   1.000
_cell.angle_alpha   90.00
_cell.angle_beta   90.00
_cell.angle_gamma   90.00
#
_symmetry.space_group_name_H-M   'P 1'
#
loop_
_entity.id
_entity.type
_entity.pdbx_description
1 polymer ?
#
loop_
_entity_poly.entity_id
_entity_poly.type
_entity_poly.pdbx_seq_one_letter_code
_entity_poly.pdbx_strand_id
1 'polypeptide(L)'
;AGRMGAPGPDQGYVLNLVPLLRDELHLFDGEALADVEAGAVAVALKRASLFGRAPMVHDLRVAYTVWGYLDGAASDELVAARRSRFEGVHLTAHHYPELRAVVDAVPVATLRMTPLEVAAAHAGDWMSLLAL
;
A
#
# COMPACT_ATOMS: atom_id res chain seq x y z
N ALA A 1 17.66 -8.27 15.04
CA ALA A 1 17.97 -6.91 14.55
C ALA A 1 16.65 -6.25 14.14
N GLY A 2 16.40 -5.01 14.59
CA GLY A 2 15.08 -4.38 14.49
C GLY A 2 14.65 -4.11 13.04
N ARG A 3 13.41 -4.47 12.70
CA ARG A 3 12.74 -4.10 11.44
C ARG A 3 12.45 -2.60 11.43
N MET A 4 13.45 -1.80 11.08
CA MET A 4 13.31 -0.35 10.90
C MET A 4 12.65 -0.02 9.55
N GLY A 5 12.13 1.20 9.41
CA GLY A 5 11.55 1.66 8.16
C GLY A 5 12.55 1.92 7.05
N ALA A 6 12.04 2.26 5.87
CA ALA A 6 12.84 2.74 4.76
C ALA A 6 12.89 4.28 4.82
N PRO A 7 13.97 4.89 5.37
CA PRO A 7 14.12 6.33 5.29
C PRO A 7 14.31 6.76 3.82
N GLY A 8 13.78 7.92 3.46
CA GLY A 8 13.88 8.52 2.13
C GLY A 8 13.65 10.03 2.24
N PRO A 9 14.03 10.82 1.22
CA PRO A 9 13.80 12.26 1.23
C PRO A 9 12.30 12.59 1.24
N ASP A 10 11.93 13.70 1.89
CA ASP A 10 10.60 14.32 1.88
C ASP A 10 9.42 13.41 2.26
N GLN A 11 9.59 12.54 3.27
CA GLN A 11 8.53 11.59 3.67
C GLN A 11 7.22 12.27 4.06
N GLY A 12 7.27 13.45 4.68
CA GLY A 12 6.07 14.21 5.04
C GLY A 12 5.25 14.69 3.84
N TYR A 13 5.88 14.86 2.66
CA TYR A 13 5.21 15.33 1.46
C TYR A 13 4.15 14.35 0.92
N VAL A 14 4.34 13.04 1.15
CA VAL A 14 3.41 12.00 0.71
C VAL A 14 1.98 12.22 1.25
N LEU A 15 1.85 12.83 2.44
CA LEU A 15 0.56 13.10 3.06
C LEU A 15 -0.27 14.13 2.27
N ASN A 16 0.39 15.02 1.52
CA ASN A 16 -0.30 15.96 0.62
C ASN A 16 -0.81 15.28 -0.66
N LEU A 17 -0.30 14.09 -0.98
CA LEU A 17 -0.67 13.34 -2.18
C LEU A 17 -1.85 12.38 -1.91
N VAL A 18 -2.05 11.97 -0.66
CA VAL A 18 -3.13 11.05 -0.26
C VAL A 18 -4.53 11.54 -0.68
N PRO A 19 -4.92 12.82 -0.42
CA PRO A 19 -6.25 13.30 -0.80
C PRO A 19 -6.53 13.24 -2.31
N LEU A 20 -5.49 13.25 -3.15
CA LEU A 20 -5.64 13.27 -4.61
C LEU A 20 -6.23 11.98 -5.19
N LEU A 21 -6.15 10.88 -4.45
CA LEU A 21 -6.63 9.56 -4.88
C LEU A 21 -7.84 9.09 -4.08
N ARG A 22 -8.28 9.85 -3.06
CA ARG A 22 -9.28 9.41 -2.09
C ARG A 22 -10.64 9.10 -2.73
N ASP A 23 -11.03 9.90 -3.72
CA ASP A 23 -12.31 9.72 -4.44
C ASP A 23 -12.29 8.51 -5.39
N GLU A 24 -11.12 7.91 -5.65
CA GLU A 24 -10.97 6.69 -6.45
C GLU A 24 -10.95 5.42 -5.57
N LEU A 25 -10.92 5.56 -4.24
CA LEU A 25 -10.78 4.41 -3.34
C LEU A 25 -12.10 3.66 -3.16
N HIS A 26 -12.04 2.34 -3.33
CA HIS A 26 -13.14 1.42 -3.06
C HIS A 26 -12.91 0.69 -1.74
N LEU A 27 -13.64 1.11 -0.70
CA LEU A 27 -13.66 0.46 0.62
C LEU A 27 -14.93 -0.35 0.79
N PHE A 28 -14.80 -1.49 1.46
CA PHE A 28 -15.92 -2.34 1.87
C PHE A 28 -16.14 -2.27 3.39
N ASP A 29 -17.29 -2.77 3.84
CA ASP A 29 -17.63 -2.82 5.27
C ASP A 29 -16.52 -3.46 6.12
N GLY A 30 -16.17 -2.79 7.22
CA GLY A 30 -15.10 -3.20 8.12
C GLY A 30 -13.72 -2.65 7.78
N GLU A 31 -13.58 -1.87 6.71
CA GLU A 31 -12.33 -1.19 6.35
C GLU A 31 -12.35 0.27 6.81
N ALA A 32 -11.26 0.71 7.45
CA ALA A 32 -11.11 2.09 7.87
C ALA A 32 -10.18 2.85 6.91
N LEU A 33 -10.63 4.00 6.41
CA LEU A 33 -9.83 4.83 5.50
C LEU A 33 -8.45 5.19 6.07
N ALA A 34 -8.37 5.50 7.37
CA ALA A 34 -7.11 5.81 8.03
C ALA A 34 -6.10 4.66 7.97
N ASP A 35 -6.57 3.41 8.09
CA ASP A 35 -5.73 2.22 7.97
C ASP A 35 -5.22 2.02 6.54
N VAL A 36 -6.13 2.14 5.58
CA VAL A 36 -5.83 2.05 4.13
C VAL A 36 -4.76 3.07 3.75
N GLU A 37 -4.94 4.33 4.15
CA GLU A 37 -4.00 5.42 3.87
C GLU A 37 -2.65 5.19 4.57
N ALA A 38 -2.64 4.78 5.85
CA ALA A 38 -1.40 4.50 6.57
C ALA A 38 -0.59 3.37 5.94
N GLY A 39 -1.23 2.25 5.59
CA GLY A 39 -0.60 1.13 4.91
C GLY A 39 -0.07 1.51 3.53
N ALA A 40 -0.89 2.19 2.73
CA ALA A 40 -0.50 2.61 1.38
C ALA A 40 0.65 3.62 1.38
N VAL A 41 0.63 4.59 2.30
CA VAL A 41 1.73 5.54 2.52
C VAL A 41 3.03 4.80 2.84
N ALA A 42 2.99 3.83 3.75
CA ALA A 42 4.18 3.08 4.12
C ALA A 42 4.76 2.24 2.96
N VAL A 43 3.91 1.65 2.13
CA VAL A 43 4.31 0.96 0.89
C VAL A 43 4.89 1.93 -0.14
N ALA A 44 4.24 3.08 -0.35
CA ALA A 44 4.69 4.13 -1.26
C ALA A 44 6.05 4.70 -0.86
N LEU A 45 6.29 4.91 0.43
CA LEU A 45 7.58 5.35 0.95
C LEU A 45 8.67 4.28 0.73
N LYS A 46 8.37 2.99 0.97
CA LYS A 46 9.32 1.90 0.65
C LYS A 46 9.68 1.92 -0.83
N ARG A 47 8.71 2.10 -1.73
CA ARG A 47 8.95 2.23 -3.17
C ARG A 47 9.83 3.43 -3.51
N ALA A 48 9.49 4.62 -3.02
CA ALA A 48 10.25 5.84 -3.29
C ALA A 48 11.72 5.71 -2.82
N SER A 49 11.94 5.15 -1.62
CA SER A 49 13.27 4.85 -1.10
C SER A 49 14.06 3.88 -1.97
N LEU A 50 13.42 2.84 -2.56
CA LEU A 50 14.09 1.91 -3.48
C LEU A 50 14.62 2.61 -4.74
N PHE A 51 13.98 3.70 -5.16
CA PHE A 51 14.41 4.53 -6.29
C PHE A 51 15.29 5.72 -5.87
N GLY A 52 15.60 5.88 -4.58
CA GLY A 52 16.45 6.97 -4.08
C GLY A 52 15.89 8.38 -4.32
N ARG A 53 14.57 8.52 -4.37
CA ARG A 53 13.88 9.79 -4.69
C ARG A 53 12.78 10.13 -3.69
N ALA A 54 12.26 11.35 -3.78
CA ALA A 54 11.06 11.76 -3.05
C ALA A 54 9.82 10.96 -3.52
N PRO A 55 8.81 10.78 -2.64
CA PRO A 55 7.56 10.13 -3.01
C PRO A 55 6.75 10.98 -3.99
N MET A 56 6.06 10.30 -4.91
CA MET A 56 5.16 10.90 -5.91
C MET A 56 3.82 10.16 -5.95
N VAL A 57 2.82 10.73 -6.62
CA VAL A 57 1.46 10.16 -6.68
C VAL A 57 1.45 8.73 -7.24
N HIS A 58 2.36 8.42 -8.16
CA HIS A 58 2.50 7.08 -8.73
C HIS A 58 2.94 6.02 -7.72
N ASP A 59 3.61 6.39 -6.63
CA ASP A 59 3.94 5.44 -5.56
C ASP A 59 2.70 5.03 -4.77
N LEU A 60 1.83 5.99 -4.46
CA LEU A 60 0.54 5.73 -3.82
C LEU A 60 -0.38 4.95 -4.74
N ARG A 61 -0.43 5.30 -6.03
CA ARG A 61 -1.24 4.56 -7.00
C ARG A 61 -0.82 3.09 -7.05
N VAL A 62 0.48 2.80 -7.08
CA VAL A 62 0.97 1.41 -6.99
C VAL A 62 0.56 0.76 -5.67
N ALA A 63 0.73 1.43 -4.54
CA ALA A 63 0.37 0.88 -3.24
C ALA A 63 -1.12 0.52 -3.16
N TYR A 64 -2.00 1.40 -3.63
CA TYR A 64 -3.44 1.15 -3.67
C TYR A 64 -3.81 0.07 -4.68
N THR A 65 -3.20 0.04 -5.88
CA THR A 65 -3.47 -1.01 -6.87
C THR A 65 -3.04 -2.38 -6.36
N VAL A 66 -1.86 -2.53 -5.75
CA VAL A 66 -1.41 -3.82 -5.20
C VAL A 66 -2.44 -4.43 -4.23
N TRP A 67 -3.04 -3.59 -3.39
CA TRP A 67 -4.07 -4.01 -2.42
C TRP A 67 -5.52 -3.91 -2.94
N GLY A 68 -5.71 -3.64 -4.22
CA GLY A 68 -7.03 -3.58 -4.88
C GLY A 68 -7.94 -2.45 -4.40
N TYR A 69 -7.41 -1.40 -3.77
CA TYR A 69 -8.23 -0.26 -3.35
C TYR A 69 -8.66 0.64 -4.52
N LEU A 70 -8.08 0.45 -5.71
CA LEU A 70 -8.53 1.09 -6.96
C LEU A 70 -9.36 0.15 -7.85
N ASP A 71 -9.79 -0.99 -7.30
CA ASP A 71 -10.65 -1.95 -7.98
C ASP A 71 -12.00 -2.06 -7.25
N GLY A 72 -13.05 -1.52 -7.86
CA GLY A 72 -14.42 -1.61 -7.34
C GLY A 72 -15.04 -3.00 -7.44
N ALA A 73 -14.39 -3.94 -8.14
CA ALA A 73 -14.81 -5.33 -8.30
C ALA A 73 -13.82 -6.32 -7.65
N ALA A 74 -13.02 -5.84 -6.69
CA ALA A 74 -12.05 -6.66 -5.96
C ALA A 74 -12.70 -7.92 -5.38
N SER A 75 -12.05 -9.08 -5.54
CA SER A 75 -12.56 -10.36 -5.06
C SER A 75 -12.74 -10.39 -3.53
N ASP A 76 -13.74 -11.14 -3.05
CA ASP A 76 -13.99 -11.32 -1.61
C ASP A 76 -12.77 -11.83 -0.85
N GLU A 77 -11.93 -12.65 -1.49
CA GLU A 77 -10.68 -13.17 -0.92
C GLU A 77 -9.67 -12.04 -0.65
N LEU A 78 -9.48 -11.12 -1.61
CA LEU A 78 -8.61 -9.96 -1.43
C LEU A 78 -9.17 -9.01 -0.35
N VAL A 79 -10.48 -8.79 -0.36
CA VAL A 79 -11.16 -7.95 0.64
C VAL A 79 -10.99 -8.55 2.05
N ALA A 80 -11.15 -9.86 2.21
CA ALA A 80 -10.90 -10.55 3.48
C ALA A 80 -9.43 -10.44 3.90
N ALA A 81 -8.48 -10.63 2.97
CA ALA A 81 -7.06 -10.54 3.23
C ALA A 81 -6.63 -9.14 3.69
N ARG A 82 -7.17 -8.08 3.08
CA ARG A 82 -6.82 -6.70 3.43
C ARG A 82 -7.52 -6.21 4.70
N ARG A 83 -8.78 -6.60 4.97
CA ARG A 83 -9.45 -6.33 6.28
C ARG A 83 -8.60 -6.80 7.45
N SER A 84 -8.16 -8.06 7.42
CA SER A 84 -7.36 -8.63 8.51
C SER A 84 -5.98 -7.97 8.65
N ARG A 85 -5.35 -7.57 7.55
CA ARG A 85 -3.97 -7.04 7.57
C ARG A 85 -3.89 -5.55 7.90
N PHE A 86 -4.90 -4.79 7.51
CA PHE A 86 -4.92 -3.34 7.68
C PHE A 86 -5.56 -2.92 9.01
N GLU A 87 -6.26 -3.80 9.72
CA GLU A 87 -6.96 -3.46 10.96
C GLU A 87 -6.05 -2.74 11.99
N GLY A 88 -6.35 -1.46 12.22
CA GLY A 88 -5.68 -0.62 13.22
C GLY A 88 -4.22 -0.24 12.90
N VAL A 89 -3.69 -0.53 11.71
CA VAL A 89 -2.30 -0.17 11.34
C VAL A 89 -2.00 1.34 11.40
N HIS A 90 -3.02 2.19 11.35
CA HIS A 90 -2.86 3.64 11.58
C HIS A 90 -2.43 3.96 13.02
N LEU A 91 -2.72 3.09 14.00
CA LEU A 91 -2.32 3.21 15.40
C LEU A 91 -0.86 2.77 15.60
N THR A 92 0.05 3.43 14.88
CA THR A 92 1.48 3.08 14.77
C THR A 92 2.22 2.93 16.10
N ALA A 93 1.77 3.57 17.18
CA ALA A 93 2.36 3.41 18.51
C ALA A 93 2.19 1.98 19.08
N HIS A 94 1.15 1.27 18.65
CA HIS A 94 0.82 -0.08 19.12
C HIS A 94 0.91 -1.12 18.00
N HIS A 95 0.59 -0.73 16.76
CA HIS A 95 0.42 -1.64 15.63
C HIS A 95 1.56 -1.50 14.59
N TYR A 96 2.76 -1.07 15.02
CA TYR A 96 3.92 -0.98 14.12
C TYR A 96 4.30 -2.31 13.45
N PRO A 97 4.28 -3.47 14.14
CA PRO A 97 4.53 -4.76 13.50
C PRO A 97 3.55 -5.08 12.37
N GLU A 98 2.27 -4.76 12.54
CA GLU A 98 1.18 -5.00 11.60
C GLU A 98 1.35 -4.11 10.37
N LEU A 99 1.65 -2.82 10.57
CA LEU A 99 2.01 -1.91 9.47
C LEU A 99 3.22 -2.45 8.70
N ARG A 100 4.22 -3.00 9.38
CA ARG A 100 5.38 -3.62 8.73
C ARG A 100 5.02 -4.89 7.98
N ALA A 101 4.09 -5.69 8.47
CA ALA A 101 3.60 -6.87 7.77
C ALA A 101 2.92 -6.50 6.44
N VAL A 102 2.10 -5.44 6.42
CA VAL A 102 1.53 -4.87 5.18
C VAL A 102 2.63 -4.48 4.19
N VAL A 103 3.66 -3.78 4.67
CA VAL A 103 4.75 -3.29 3.81
C VAL A 103 5.65 -4.43 3.30
N ASP A 104 5.93 -5.42 4.15
CA ASP A 104 6.79 -6.57 3.83
C ASP A 104 6.10 -7.56 2.90
N ALA A 105 4.76 -7.64 2.94
CA ALA A 105 3.96 -8.45 2.03
C ALA A 105 4.09 -8.02 0.56
N VAL A 106 4.58 -6.80 0.27
CA VAL A 106 4.83 -6.34 -1.10
C VAL A 106 6.31 -6.57 -1.47
N PRO A 107 6.63 -7.53 -2.37
CA PRO A 107 8.00 -7.84 -2.76
C PRO A 107 8.68 -6.68 -3.49
N VAL A 108 10.00 -6.61 -3.40
CA VAL A 108 10.80 -5.59 -4.14
C VAL A 108 10.59 -5.71 -5.66
N ALA A 109 10.37 -6.91 -6.18
CA ALA A 109 10.06 -7.13 -7.59
C ALA A 109 8.78 -6.38 -8.00
N THR A 110 7.69 -6.54 -7.24
CA THR A 110 6.44 -5.77 -7.41
C THR A 110 6.68 -4.26 -7.29
N LEU A 111 7.45 -3.82 -6.29
CA LEU A 111 7.72 -2.39 -6.09
C LEU A 111 8.54 -1.76 -7.23
N ARG A 112 9.25 -2.55 -8.03
CA ARG A 112 9.99 -2.08 -9.21
C ARG A 112 9.14 -1.97 -10.48
N MET A 113 7.97 -2.62 -10.52
CA MET A 113 7.05 -2.53 -11.65
C MET A 113 6.53 -1.11 -11.84
N THR A 114 6.23 -0.72 -13.08
CA THR A 114 5.50 0.50 -13.41
C THR A 114 4.04 0.41 -12.94
N PRO A 115 3.33 1.54 -12.75
CA PRO A 115 1.91 1.51 -12.38
C PRO A 115 1.05 0.70 -13.37
N LEU A 116 1.38 0.73 -14.66
CA LEU A 116 0.67 -0.03 -15.70
C LEU A 116 0.91 -1.54 -15.56
N GLU A 117 2.15 -1.96 -15.32
CA GLU A 117 2.48 -3.38 -15.08
C GLU A 117 1.79 -3.90 -13.81
N VAL A 118 1.76 -3.12 -12.73
CA VAL A 118 1.03 -3.48 -11.50
C VAL A 118 -0.46 -3.62 -11.77
N ALA A 119 -1.08 -2.69 -12.52
CA ALA A 119 -2.49 -2.77 -12.87
C ALA A 119 -2.82 -4.00 -13.72
N ALA A 120 -1.98 -4.32 -14.72
CA ALA A 120 -2.16 -5.49 -15.57
C ALA A 120 -2.00 -6.80 -14.77
N ALA A 121 -0.98 -6.88 -13.92
CA ALA A 121 -0.75 -8.03 -13.06
C ALA A 121 -1.88 -8.19 -12.03
N HIS A 122 -2.35 -7.10 -11.42
CA HIS A 122 -3.47 -7.13 -10.48
C HIS A 122 -4.74 -7.69 -11.12
N ALA A 123 -5.08 -7.20 -12.32
CA ALA A 123 -6.27 -7.64 -13.05
C ALA A 123 -6.22 -9.12 -13.47
N GLY A 124 -5.03 -9.68 -13.66
CA GLY A 124 -4.84 -11.09 -14.00
C GLY A 124 -4.80 -12.00 -12.77
N ASP A 125 -3.93 -11.68 -11.81
CA ASP A 125 -3.71 -12.42 -10.58
C ASP A 125 -3.11 -11.47 -9.51
N TRP A 126 -3.98 -10.87 -8.70
CA TRP A 126 -3.56 -9.96 -7.63
C TRP A 126 -2.63 -10.63 -6.62
N MET A 127 -2.75 -11.94 -6.40
CA MET A 127 -1.96 -12.66 -5.41
C MET A 127 -0.49 -12.74 -5.82
N SER A 128 -0.20 -12.76 -7.13
CA SER A 128 1.16 -12.70 -7.67
C SER A 128 1.95 -11.45 -7.28
N LEU A 129 1.25 -10.36 -6.91
CA LEU A 129 1.86 -9.10 -6.49
C LEU A 129 2.33 -9.12 -5.03
N LEU A 130 1.93 -10.12 -4.27
CA LEU A 130 2.13 -10.21 -2.83
C LEU A 130 2.86 -11.50 -2.44
N ALA A 131 3.57 -11.46 -1.31
CA ALA A 131 4.15 -12.63 -0.66
C ALA A 131 3.30 -12.99 0.55
N LEU A 132 2.10 -13.54 0.30
CA LEU A 132 1.13 -13.97 1.34
C LEU A 132 1.20 -15.47 1.63
#